data_AF-A0A531L637-F1
#
_entry.id   AF-A0A531L637-F1
#
_cell.length_a   1.000
_cell.length_b   1.000
_cell.length_c   1.000
_cell.angle_alpha   90.00
_cell.angle_beta   90.00
_cell.angle_gamma   90.00
#
_symmetry.space_group_name_H-M   'P 1'
#
loop_
_entity.id
_entity.type
_entity.pdbx_description
1 polymer ?
#
loop_
_entity_poly.entity_id
_entity_poly.type
_entity_poly.pdbx_seq_one_letter_code
_entity_poly.pdbx_strand_id
1 'polypeptide(L)' 'MGIYLPIAEISVNIFVLLAMGAAVGFLSGMFGVGGGFLITPLLIFYNIPPAIAVATGANQV' A
#
# COMPACT_ATOMS: atom_id res chain seq x y z
N MET A 1 -5.12 -14.44 8.31
CA MET A 1 -6.39 -14.17 7.61
C MET A 1 -6.04 -13.59 6.25
N GLY A 2 -6.14 -14.40 5.18
CA GLY A 2 -5.85 -13.95 3.83
C GLY A 2 -7.11 -13.35 3.20
N ILE A 3 -6.98 -12.19 2.57
CA ILE A 3 -8.03 -11.60 1.74
C ILE A 3 -7.63 -11.73 0.28
N TYR A 4 -8.58 -12.11 -0.56
CA TYR A 4 -8.38 -12.10 -2.00
C TYR A 4 -8.69 -10.71 -2.55
N LEU A 5 -7.74 -10.11 -3.25
CA LEU A 5 -7.94 -8.84 -3.95
C LEU A 5 -8.35 -9.14 -5.40
N PRO A 6 -9.61 -8.94 -5.79
CA PRO A 6 -10.09 -9.31 -7.13
C PRO A 6 -9.50 -8.44 -8.24
N ILE A 7 -9.14 -7.19 -7.93
CA ILE A 7 -8.52 -6.27 -8.90
C ILE A 7 -7.05 -6.63 -9.12
N ALA A 8 -6.37 -7.10 -8.07
CA ALA A 8 -4.96 -7.46 -8.12
C ALA A 8 -4.72 -8.95 -8.38
N GLU A 9 -5.77 -9.76 -8.42
CA GLU A 9 -5.75 -11.22 -8.62
C GLU A 9 -4.79 -11.96 -7.67
N ILE A 10 -4.57 -11.41 -6.47
CA ILE A 10 -3.66 -11.97 -5.46
C ILE A 10 -4.33 -12.09 -4.10
N SER A 11 -3.91 -13.10 -3.34
CA SER A 11 -4.27 -13.25 -1.94
C SER A 11 -3.21 -12.61 -1.06
N VAL A 12 -3.62 -11.68 -0.19
CA VAL A 12 -2.72 -10.95 0.70
C VAL A 12 -3.17 -11.03 2.14
N ASN A 13 -2.21 -10.96 3.06
CA ASN A 13 -2.50 -11.04 4.49
C ASN A 13 -2.98 -9.68 5.01
N ILE A 14 -4.17 -9.66 5.63
CA ILE A 14 -4.77 -8.43 6.18
C ILE A 14 -3.85 -7.74 7.19
N PHE A 15 -3.10 -8.50 7.99
CA PHE A 15 -2.21 -7.95 9.01
C PHE A 15 -1.01 -7.23 8.39
N VAL A 16 -0.52 -7.72 7.24
CA VAL A 16 0.57 -7.07 6.50
C VAL A 16 0.09 -5.74 5.95
N LEU A 17 -1.10 -5.71 5.35
CA LEU A 17 -1.68 -4.47 4.80
C LEU A 17 -1.89 -3.40 5.88
N LEU A 18 -2.41 -3.80 7.05
CA LEU A 18 -2.60 -2.91 8.20
C LEU A 18 -1.26 -2.39 8.76
N ALA A 19 -0.27 -3.26 8.93
CA ALA A 19 1.05 -2.87 9.42
C ALA A 19 1.75 -1.90 8.45
N MET A 20 1.68 -2.17 7.15
CA MET A 20 2.20 -1.27 6.12
C MET A 20 1.48 0.08 6.13
N GLY A 21 0.15 0.08 6.16
CA GLY A 21 -0.64 1.31 6.21
C GLY A 21 -0.35 2.16 7.45
N ALA A 22 -0.22 1.53 8.62
CA ALA A 22 0.13 2.22 9.87
C ALA A 22 1.56 2.80 9.81
N ALA A 23 2.54 2.02 9.33
CA ALA A 23 3.92 2.46 9.20
C ALA A 23 4.05 3.63 8.21
N VAL A 24 3.41 3.52 7.04
CA VAL A 24 3.39 4.59 6.03
C VAL A 24 2.68 5.82 6.56
N GLY A 25 1.50 5.67 7.16
CA GLY A 25 0.75 6.79 7.74
C GLY A 25 1.54 7.53 8.82
N PHE A 26 2.24 6.79 9.70
CA PHE A 26 3.09 7.36 10.73
C PHE A 26 4.28 8.13 10.12
N LEU A 27 5.04 7.49 9.22
CA LEU A 27 6.22 8.11 8.60
C LEU A 27 5.82 9.31 7.71
N SER A 28 4.83 9.15 6.83
CA SER A 28 4.34 10.25 5.99
C SER A 28 3.72 11.38 6.82
N GLY A 29 3.09 11.08 7.96
CA GLY A 29 2.60 12.08 8.90
C GLY A 29 3.73 12.86 9.60
N MET A 30 4.82 12.20 9.96
CA MET A 30 6.00 12.85 10.54
C MET A 30 6.71 13.79 9.55
N PHE A 31 6.83 13.37 8.28
CA PHE A 31 7.56 14.12 7.25
C PHE A 31 6.67 15.06 6.41
N GLY A 32 5.34 14.94 6.49
CA GLY A 32 4.39 15.79 5.75
C GLY A 32 4.37 15.58 4.24
N VAL A 33 4.85 14.44 3.74
CA VAL A 33 5.13 14.19 2.30
C VAL A 33 4.00 13.50 1.52
N GLY A 34 2.85 13.23 2.16
CA GLY A 34 1.77 12.43 1.57
C GLY A 34 2.08 10.92 1.60
N GLY A 35 1.05 10.09 1.81
CA GLY A 35 1.21 8.63 1.96
C GLY A 35 1.64 7.93 0.66
N GLY A 36 1.27 8.51 -0.47
CA GLY A 36 1.38 7.91 -1.80
C GLY A 36 2.80 7.57 -2.21
N PHE A 37 3.78 8.40 -1.83
CA PHE A 37 5.20 8.20 -2.15
C PHE A 37 5.75 6.90 -1.54
N LEU A 38 5.37 6.58 -0.30
CA LEU A 38 5.86 5.41 0.40
C LEU A 38 5.02 4.15 0.12
N ILE A 39 3.69 4.27 0.04
CA ILE A 39 2.84 3.08 -0.15
C ILE A 39 3.06 2.43 -1.52
N THR A 40 3.24 3.22 -2.57
CA THR A 40 3.36 2.74 -3.95
C THR A 40 4.52 1.76 -4.14
N PRO A 41 5.78 2.11 -3.81
CA PRO A 41 6.90 1.18 -3.92
C PRO A 41 6.77 -0.01 -2.99
N LEU A 42 6.21 0.17 -1.78
CA LEU A 42 6.01 -0.93 -0.83
C LEU A 42 5.02 -1.99 -1.34
N LEU A 43 3.93 -1.58 -2.00
CA LEU A 43 2.99 -2.51 -2.63
C LEU A 43 3.62 -3.25 -3.82
N ILE A 44 4.45 -2.56 -4.61
CA ILE A 44 5.20 -3.19 -5.72
C ILE A 44 6.16 -4.26 -5.18
N PHE A 45 6.91 -3.97 -4.10
CA PHE A 45 7.77 -4.95 -3.44
C PHE A 45 6.99 -6.13 -2.84
N TYR A 46 5.73 -5.90 -2.47
CA TYR A 46 4.82 -6.94 -2.03
C TYR A 46 4.16 -7.72 -3.19
N ASN A 47 4.67 -7.57 -4.42
CA ASN A 47 4.18 -8.21 -5.65
C ASN A 47 2.76 -7.80 -6.06
N ILE A 48 2.27 -6.63 -5.61
CA ILE A 48 1.04 -6.06 -6.17
C ILE A 48 1.36 -5.47 -7.56
N PRO A 49 0.53 -5.73 -8.59
CA PRO A 49 0.73 -5.17 -9.92
C PRO A 49 0.96 -3.65 -9.90
N PRO A 50 1.97 -3.12 -10.61
CA PRO A 50 2.33 -1.70 -10.55
C PRO A 50 1.18 -0.75 -10.86
N ALA A 51 0.31 -1.10 -11.82
CA ALA A 51 -0.86 -0.29 -12.15
C ALA A 51 -1.79 -0.06 -10.95
N ILE A 52 -1.96 -1.07 -10.10
CA ILE A 52 -2.84 -1.03 -8.92
C ILE A 52 -2.14 -0.33 -7.76
N ALA A 53 -0.85 -0.60 -7.58
CA ALA A 53 -0.04 0.07 -6.57
C ALA A 53 -0.02 1.60 -6.80
N VAL A 54 0.19 2.04 -8.04
CA VAL A 54 0.20 3.47 -8.41
C VAL A 54 -1.20 4.07 -8.24
N ALA A 55 -2.25 3.40 -8.70
CA ALA A 55 -3.63 3.89 -8.51
C ALA A 55 -4.00 4.05 -7.03
N THR A 56 -3.51 3.15 -6.17
CA THR A 56 -3.74 3.22 -4.71
C THR A 56 -3.00 4.40 -4.08
N GLY A 57 -1.74 4.64 -4.46
CA GLY A 57 -0.94 5.74 -3.93
C GLY A 57 -1.37 7.12 -4.46
N ALA A 58 -1.91 7.20 -5.67
CA ALA A 58 -2.37 8.46 -6.26
C ALA A 58 -3.48 9.15 -5.44
N ASN A 59 -4.28 8.37 -4.70
CA ASN A 59 -5.37 8.88 -3.86
C ASN A 59 -4.90 9.34 -2.46
N GLN A 60 -3.59 9.37 -2.22
CA GLN A 60 -2.97 9.70 -0.93
C GLN A 60 -2.02 10.92 -1.01
N VAL A 61 -2.16 11.72 -2.07
CA VAL A 61 -1.42 12.97 -2.34
C VAL A 61 -2.34 14.16 -2.15
#